data_AF-A0AAN8TFQ5-F1
#
_entry.id   AF-A0AAN8TFQ5-F1
#
_cell.length_a   1.000
_cell.length_b   1.000
_cell.length_c   1.000
_cell.angle_alpha   90.00
_cell.angle_beta   90.00
_cell.angle_gamma   90.00
#
_symmetry.space_group_name_H-M   'P 1'
#
loop_
_entity.id
_entity.type
_entity.pdbx_description
1 polymer ?
#
loop_
_entity_poly.entity_id
_entity_poly.type
_entity_poly.pdbx_seq_one_letter_code
_entity_poly.pdbx_strand_id
1 'polypeptide(L)'
;MKPEYMTLSIIILRPSSPGQDINVYLQPLIVELKELWEFGIETYDAHTNQIFQMCAALMWTISDFPMLAMLSGWSTKGKLACPTCNYDTCSQYLKHSRKMCYLGHREFLPPNHPFRRDKKSFNGEENHGLAPISLSGIEVFEKLHDLIMFLGRATRKDVEIMRVHGRKYPSFLKYHIGNIIS
;
A
#
# COMPACT_ATOMS: atom_id res chain seq x y z
N MET A 1 16.32 14.36 -10.27
CA MET A 1 15.17 14.74 -11.10
C MET A 1 15.17 16.25 -11.21
N LYS A 2 15.24 16.82 -12.43
CA LYS A 2 15.20 18.29 -12.57
C LYS A 2 13.78 18.79 -12.30
N PRO A 3 13.59 19.95 -11.63
CA PRO A 3 12.26 20.49 -11.34
C PRO A 3 11.39 20.68 -12.60
N GLU A 4 12.05 20.97 -13.71
CA GLU A 4 11.50 21.25 -15.03
C GLU A 4 10.70 20.09 -15.64
N TYR A 5 10.94 18.86 -15.17
CA TYR A 5 10.27 17.65 -15.63
C TYR A 5 9.26 17.11 -14.60
N MET A 6 8.92 17.89 -13.57
CA MET A 6 7.94 17.52 -12.56
C MET A 6 6.61 18.21 -12.83
N THR A 7 5.70 17.53 -13.51
CA THR A 7 4.30 17.97 -13.59
C THR A 7 3.61 17.64 -12.27
N LEU A 8 3.35 18.65 -11.46
CA LEU A 8 2.68 18.49 -10.16
C LEU A 8 1.16 18.64 -10.33
N SER A 9 0.45 17.51 -10.36
CA SER A 9 -1.01 17.48 -10.29
C SER A 9 -1.43 17.53 -8.81
N ILE A 10 -1.74 18.72 -8.27
CA ILE A 10 -2.23 18.86 -6.89
C ILE A 10 -3.73 18.60 -6.85
N ILE A 11 -4.15 17.52 -6.18
CA ILE A 11 -5.55 17.37 -5.76
C ILE A 11 -5.73 18.18 -4.47
N ILE A 12 -6.36 19.35 -4.57
CA ILE A 12 -6.72 20.16 -3.39
C ILE A 12 -7.89 19.48 -2.70
N LEU A 13 -7.59 18.69 -1.67
CA LEU A 13 -8.60 18.09 -0.82
C LEU A 13 -9.32 19.25 -0.08
N ARG A 14 -10.64 19.35 -0.25
CA ARG A 14 -11.50 20.25 0.55
C ARG A 14 -11.28 19.95 2.06
N PRO A 15 -11.76 20.81 3.00
CA PRO A 15 -11.68 20.54 4.45
C PRO A 15 -12.23 19.16 4.86
N SER A 16 -13.15 18.62 4.05
CA SER A 16 -13.55 17.22 4.08
C SER A 16 -12.64 16.42 3.13
N SER A 17 -11.68 15.69 3.70
CA SER A 17 -10.88 14.73 2.92
C SER A 17 -11.82 13.74 2.23
N PRO A 18 -11.60 13.41 0.93
CA PRO A 18 -12.40 12.42 0.22
C PRO A 18 -12.26 11.02 0.86
N GLY A 19 -11.26 10.77 1.70
CA GLY A 19 -11.15 9.52 2.44
C GLY A 19 -11.16 8.31 1.50
N GLN A 20 -12.26 7.55 1.53
CA GLN A 20 -12.50 6.40 0.65
C GLN A 20 -12.73 6.76 -0.83
N ASP A 21 -13.05 8.01 -1.14
CA ASP A 21 -13.43 8.45 -2.49
C ASP A 21 -12.20 8.87 -3.33
N ILE A 22 -10.96 8.71 -2.84
CA ILE A 22 -9.74 9.01 -3.61
C ILE A 22 -9.68 8.20 -4.92
N ASN A 23 -10.25 6.99 -4.91
CA ASN A 23 -10.30 6.11 -6.08
C ASN A 23 -11.11 6.71 -7.24
N VAL A 24 -12.11 7.57 -6.97
CA VAL A 24 -12.89 8.27 -8.00
C VAL A 24 -12.00 9.23 -8.79
N TYR A 25 -11.06 9.89 -8.10
CA TYR A 25 -10.11 10.81 -8.73
C TYR A 25 -8.99 10.09 -9.47
N LEU A 26 -8.61 8.89 -9.01
CA LEU A 26 -7.57 8.09 -9.65
C LEU A 26 -8.08 7.28 -10.84
N GLN A 27 -9.39 7.07 -10.96
CA GLN A 27 -9.97 6.26 -12.03
C GLN A 27 -9.58 6.73 -13.44
N PRO A 28 -9.66 8.03 -13.81
CA PRO A 28 -9.20 8.49 -15.12
C PRO A 28 -7.72 8.20 -15.36
N LEU A 29 -6.86 8.47 -14.35
CA LEU A 29 -5.43 8.19 -14.42
C LEU A 29 -5.14 6.71 -14.64
N ILE A 30 -5.87 5.81 -13.98
CA ILE A 30 -5.71 4.36 -14.15
C ILE A 30 -6.10 3.93 -15.56
N VAL A 31 -7.16 4.51 -16.13
CA VAL A 31 -7.58 4.23 -17.51
C VAL A 31 -6.51 4.68 -18.50
N GLU A 32 -6.02 5.90 -18.37
CA GLU A 32 -4.96 6.44 -19.24
C GLU A 32 -3.65 5.63 -19.13
N LEU A 33 -3.26 5.22 -17.92
CA LEU A 33 -2.07 4.39 -17.72
C LEU A 33 -2.21 3.00 -18.36
N LYS A 34 -3.41 2.40 -18.33
CA LYS A 34 -3.67 1.14 -19.02
C LYS A 34 -3.60 1.30 -20.54
N GLU A 35 -4.20 2.36 -21.07
CA GLU A 35 -4.15 2.65 -22.50
C GLU A 35 -2.72 2.88 -22.98
N LEU A 36 -1.93 3.66 -22.23
CA LEU A 36 -0.50 3.89 -22.47
C LEU A 36 0.34 2.61 -22.40
N TRP A 37 -0.04 1.63 -21.58
CA TRP A 37 0.69 0.37 -21.46
C TRP A 37 0.31 -0.63 -22.55
N GLU A 38 -0.99 -0.84 -22.79
CA GLU A 38 -1.52 -1.87 -23.69
C GLU A 38 -1.40 -1.48 -25.17
N PHE A 39 -1.75 -0.24 -25.50
CA PHE A 39 -1.81 0.25 -26.88
C PHE A 39 -0.73 1.29 -27.17
N GLY A 40 -0.37 2.10 -26.17
CA GLY A 40 0.45 3.30 -26.36
C GLY A 40 -0.31 4.43 -27.04
N ILE A 41 0.33 5.60 -27.18
CA ILE A 41 -0.24 6.77 -27.86
C ILE A 41 0.76 7.35 -28.88
N GLU A 42 0.25 7.78 -30.04
CA GLU A 42 1.07 8.49 -31.03
C GLU A 42 1.55 9.81 -30.43
N THR A 43 2.87 9.95 -30.30
CA THR A 43 3.51 11.11 -29.70
C THR A 43 4.53 11.70 -30.66
N TYR A 44 4.54 13.02 -30.76
CA TYR A 44 5.52 13.74 -31.57
C TYR A 44 6.81 13.96 -30.78
N ASP A 45 7.93 13.47 -31.32
CA ASP A 45 9.27 13.77 -30.79
C ASP A 45 9.83 15.02 -31.48
N ALA A 46 9.97 16.11 -30.72
CA ALA A 46 10.54 17.36 -31.19
C ALA A 46 12.03 17.30 -31.53
N HIS A 47 12.78 16.32 -30.99
CA HIS A 47 14.19 16.16 -31.30
C HIS A 47 14.41 15.49 -32.66
N THR A 48 13.64 14.45 -32.97
CA THR A 48 13.75 13.71 -34.25
C THR A 48 12.78 14.19 -35.33
N ASN A 49 11.82 15.06 -34.99
CA ASN A 49 10.72 15.50 -35.86
C ASN A 49 9.91 14.32 -36.44
N GLN A 50 9.67 13.29 -35.63
CA GLN A 50 8.93 12.08 -36.02
C GLN A 50 7.82 11.77 -35.02
N ILE A 51 6.78 11.08 -35.51
CA ILE A 51 5.75 10.51 -34.66
C ILE A 51 6.18 9.08 -34.31
N PHE A 52 6.10 8.73 -33.04
CA PHE A 52 6.37 7.38 -32.56
C PHE A 52 5.28 6.92 -31.59
N GLN A 53 5.15 5.61 -31.42
CA GLN A 53 4.25 5.03 -30.45
C GLN A 53 4.89 5.10 -29.06
N MET A 54 4.36 5.94 -28.18
CA MET A 54 4.83 6.07 -26.81
C MET A 54 4.04 5.14 -25.89
N CYS A 55 4.76 4.23 -25.22
CA CYS A 55 4.23 3.46 -24.10
C CYS A 55 4.77 4.01 -22.77
N ALA A 56 3.97 3.98 -21.71
CA ALA A 56 4.37 4.42 -20.39
C ALA A 56 3.98 3.41 -19.30
N ALA A 57 4.78 3.36 -18.24
CA ALA A 57 4.60 2.44 -17.12
C ALA A 57 4.79 3.17 -15.79
N LEU A 58 3.91 2.90 -14.81
CA LEU A 58 3.99 3.46 -13.46
C LEU A 58 4.84 2.61 -12.51
N MET A 59 6.12 2.92 -12.38
CA MET A 59 7.04 2.08 -11.60
C MET A 59 6.79 2.11 -10.07
N TRP A 60 6.56 3.29 -9.48
CA TRP A 60 6.26 3.41 -8.04
C TRP A 60 5.47 4.68 -7.73
N THR A 61 4.76 4.68 -6.60
CA THR A 61 4.14 5.87 -6.01
C THR A 61 4.85 6.24 -4.71
N ILE A 62 5.02 7.55 -4.49
CA ILE A 62 5.53 8.08 -3.22
C ILE A 62 4.31 8.54 -2.42
N SER A 63 4.08 7.91 -1.28
CA SER A 63 2.99 8.25 -0.37
C SER A 63 3.52 8.32 1.05
N ASP A 64 2.97 9.22 1.85
CA ASP A 64 3.17 9.18 3.29
C ASP A 64 2.35 8.03 3.91
N PHE A 65 2.54 7.77 5.21
CA PHE A 65 1.90 6.64 5.85
C PHE A 65 0.36 6.73 5.87
N PRO A 66 -0.27 7.89 6.12
CA PRO A 66 -1.72 8.05 5.98
C PRO A 66 -2.25 7.86 4.54
N MET A 67 -1.60 8.46 3.54
CA MET A 67 -1.99 8.33 2.13
C MET A 67 -1.84 6.87 1.66
N LEU A 68 -0.84 6.15 2.17
CA LEU A 68 -0.71 4.71 1.90
C LEU A 68 -1.94 3.93 2.35
N ALA A 69 -2.63 4.30 3.44
CA ALA A 69 -3.89 3.66 3.83
C ALA A 69 -5.07 4.01 2.91
N MET A 70 -5.05 5.21 2.32
CA MET A 70 -6.13 5.67 1.43
C MET A 70 -5.98 5.10 0.03
N LEU A 71 -4.74 5.11 -0.49
CA LEU A 71 -4.37 4.41 -1.69
C LEU A 71 -4.53 2.94 -1.35
N SER A 72 -3.54 2.34 -0.67
CA SER A 72 -3.61 0.96 -0.24
C SER A 72 -4.67 0.80 0.84
N GLY A 73 -5.91 0.35 0.64
CA GLY A 73 -6.89 0.05 1.69
C GLY A 73 -6.43 -0.88 2.84
N TRP A 74 -5.14 -1.16 2.94
CA TRP A 74 -4.41 -1.54 4.13
C TRP A 74 -4.66 -0.59 5.30
N SER A 75 -5.01 -1.17 6.46
CA SER A 75 -5.12 -0.39 7.68
C SER A 75 -3.74 0.04 8.14
N THR A 76 -3.48 1.34 8.25
CA THR A 76 -2.24 1.88 8.85
C THR A 76 -2.37 2.10 10.36
N LYS A 77 -3.43 1.54 10.96
CA LYS A 77 -3.75 1.60 12.39
C LYS A 77 -4.10 0.22 12.93
N GLY A 78 -4.07 0.08 14.26
CA GLY A 78 -4.49 -1.14 14.92
C GLY A 78 -3.43 -2.24 14.86
N LYS A 79 -3.87 -3.50 14.89
CA LYS A 79 -2.97 -4.66 15.01
C LYS A 79 -2.14 -4.95 13.76
N LEU A 80 -2.64 -4.55 12.59
CA LEU A 80 -2.07 -4.89 11.29
C LEU A 80 -1.51 -3.64 10.58
N ALA A 81 -1.00 -2.67 11.33
CA ALA A 81 -0.59 -1.40 10.75
C ALA A 81 0.61 -1.49 9.80
N CYS A 82 1.44 -2.54 9.92
CA CYS A 82 2.67 -2.64 9.15
C CYS A 82 2.41 -3.29 7.77
N PRO A 83 2.56 -2.54 6.66
CA PRO A 83 2.35 -3.08 5.31
C PRO A 83 3.48 -4.04 4.87
N THR A 84 4.59 -4.08 5.60
CA THR A 84 5.69 -5.01 5.34
C THR A 84 5.47 -6.34 6.04
N CYS A 85 5.10 -6.29 7.33
CA CYS A 85 4.83 -7.50 8.12
C CYS A 85 3.49 -8.14 7.75
N ASN A 86 2.56 -7.39 7.17
CA ASN A 86 1.22 -7.86 6.84
C ASN A 86 0.53 -8.51 8.06
N TYR A 87 0.13 -9.77 7.93
CA TYR A 87 -0.49 -10.57 8.99
C TYR A 87 0.47 -10.92 10.12
N ASP A 88 1.77 -10.94 9.85
CA ASP A 88 2.82 -11.24 10.82
C ASP A 88 3.23 -9.98 11.61
N THR A 89 2.40 -8.93 11.59
CA THR A 89 2.64 -7.72 12.38
C THR A 89 2.63 -8.06 13.87
N CYS A 90 3.81 -8.07 14.49
CA CYS A 90 3.97 -8.19 15.94
C CYS A 90 3.49 -6.91 16.64
N SER A 91 2.20 -6.88 16.98
CA SER A 91 1.54 -5.77 17.67
C SER A 91 1.10 -6.15 19.08
N GLN A 92 1.26 -5.21 20.01
CA GLN A 92 0.81 -5.34 21.38
C GLN A 92 -0.01 -4.11 21.78
N TYR A 93 -1.20 -4.33 22.35
CA TYR A 93 -1.98 -3.26 22.94
C TYR A 93 -1.55 -3.01 24.39
N LEU A 94 -1.04 -1.81 24.65
CA LEU A 94 -0.68 -1.38 25.99
C LEU A 94 -1.92 -0.84 26.70
N LYS A 95 -2.47 -1.63 27.64
CA LYS A 95 -3.73 -1.32 28.33
C LYS A 95 -3.72 0.06 29.03
N HIS A 96 -2.61 0.41 29.68
CA HIS A 96 -2.51 1.63 30.47
C HIS A 96 -2.35 2.90 29.63
N SER A 97 -1.59 2.84 28.52
CA SER A 97 -1.42 3.97 27.61
C SER A 97 -2.50 4.03 26.52
N ARG A 98 -3.32 2.98 26.39
CA ARG A 98 -4.35 2.78 25.36
C ARG A 98 -3.81 2.89 23.93
N LYS A 99 -2.54 2.52 23.72
CA LYS A 99 -1.84 2.59 22.43
C LYS A 99 -1.50 1.19 21.90
N MET A 100 -1.45 1.08 20.57
CA MET A 100 -0.84 -0.07 19.90
C MET A 100 0.67 0.19 19.77
N CYS A 101 1.48 -0.81 20.11
CA CYS A 101 2.92 -0.81 19.96
C CYS A 101 3.35 -1.94 19.04
N TYR A 102 4.39 -1.72 18.24
CA TYR A 102 4.90 -2.70 17.28
C TYR A 102 6.31 -3.12 17.69
N LEU A 103 6.46 -4.38 18.12
CA LEU A 103 7.66 -4.84 18.81
C LEU A 103 8.55 -5.78 17.99
N GLY A 104 8.08 -6.22 16.82
CA GLY A 104 8.80 -7.13 15.92
C GLY A 104 9.97 -6.51 15.14
N HIS A 105 10.37 -5.27 15.43
CA HIS A 105 11.42 -4.57 14.67
C HIS A 105 12.79 -5.29 14.74
N ARG A 106 13.04 -6.10 15.78
CA ARG A 106 14.31 -6.83 15.94
C ARG A 106 14.44 -8.04 15.00
N GLU A 107 13.33 -8.55 14.45
CA GLU A 107 13.33 -9.66 13.48
C GLU A 107 13.97 -9.26 12.15
N PHE A 108 14.02 -7.97 11.84
CA PHE A 108 14.67 -7.43 10.64
C PHE A 108 16.19 -7.32 10.76
N LEU A 109 16.75 -7.44 11.97
CA LEU A 109 18.20 -7.39 12.20
C LEU A 109 18.84 -8.72 11.78
N PRO A 110 20.15 -8.77 11.45
CA PRO A 110 20.84 -10.04 11.22
C PRO A 110 20.70 -11.00 12.42
N PRO A 111 20.65 -12.34 12.22
CA PRO A 111 20.47 -13.31 13.30
C PRO A 111 21.48 -13.19 14.45
N ASN A 112 22.71 -12.79 14.14
CA ASN A 112 23.80 -12.62 15.11
C ASN A 112 23.85 -11.21 15.73
N HIS A 113 22.89 -10.34 15.45
CA HIS A 113 22.90 -8.96 15.94
C HIS A 113 22.69 -8.90 17.46
N PRO A 114 23.52 -8.16 18.25
CA PRO A 114 23.43 -8.14 19.71
C PRO A 114 22.05 -7.75 20.28
N PHE A 115 21.36 -6.80 19.64
CA PHE A 115 20.02 -6.36 20.07
C PHE A 115 18.95 -7.45 20.04
N ARG A 116 19.13 -8.53 19.27
CA ARG A 116 18.24 -9.69 19.33
C ARG A 116 18.29 -10.40 20.69
N ARG A 117 19.42 -10.29 21.41
CA ARG A 117 19.62 -10.87 22.74
C ARG A 117 19.48 -9.89 23.90
N ASP A 118 19.37 -8.60 23.59
CA ASP A 118 19.19 -7.57 24.60
C ASP A 118 17.75 -7.59 25.14
N LYS A 119 17.54 -8.30 26.24
CA LYS A 119 16.27 -8.32 26.99
C LYS A 119 16.06 -7.04 27.79
N LYS A 120 17.15 -6.45 28.27
CA LYS A 120 17.14 -5.37 29.27
C LYS A 120 16.66 -4.04 28.68
N SER A 121 17.11 -3.72 27.47
CA SER A 121 16.75 -2.46 26.80
C SER A 121 15.41 -2.52 26.06
N PHE A 122 14.81 -3.70 25.94
CA PHE A 122 13.60 -3.94 25.14
C PHE A 122 12.46 -4.54 25.99
N ASN A 123 11.73 -5.53 25.47
CA ASN A 123 10.51 -6.08 26.07
C ASN A 123 10.75 -7.26 27.04
N GLY A 124 11.98 -7.46 27.53
CA GLY A 124 12.33 -8.59 28.40
C GLY A 124 12.51 -9.92 27.68
N GLU A 125 12.28 -9.98 26.36
CA GLU A 125 12.38 -11.20 25.56
C GLU A 125 13.54 -11.14 24.57
N GLU A 126 14.08 -12.32 24.28
CA GLU A 126 15.01 -12.56 23.19
C GLU A 126 14.23 -12.74 21.88
N ASN A 127 14.72 -12.20 20.77
CA ASN A 127 14.08 -12.33 19.48
C ASN A 127 14.94 -13.13 18.49
N HIS A 128 14.58 -14.40 18.30
CA HIS A 128 15.22 -15.33 17.37
C HIS A 128 14.40 -15.55 16.09
N GLY A 129 13.30 -14.80 15.91
CA GLY A 129 12.42 -14.90 14.75
C GLY A 129 13.10 -14.46 13.46
N LEU A 130 12.56 -14.92 12.34
CA LEU A 130 12.96 -14.44 11.01
C LEU A 130 12.14 -13.20 10.65
N ALA A 131 12.74 -12.32 9.84
CA ALA A 131 12.01 -11.20 9.28
C ALA A 131 10.78 -11.73 8.51
N PRO A 132 9.61 -11.07 8.65
CA PRO A 132 8.44 -11.41 7.85
C PRO A 132 8.77 -11.44 6.36
N ILE A 133 8.26 -12.46 5.67
CA ILE A 133 8.48 -12.62 4.23
C ILE A 133 7.56 -11.65 3.51
N SER A 134 8.16 -10.76 2.72
CA SER A 134 7.40 -9.90 1.81
C SER A 134 6.67 -10.76 0.79
N LEU A 135 5.36 -10.56 0.67
CA LEU A 135 4.57 -11.23 -0.35
C LEU A 135 4.97 -10.74 -1.74
N SER A 136 5.07 -11.67 -2.68
CA SER A 136 5.20 -11.37 -4.10
C SER A 136 3.90 -10.76 -4.65
N GLY A 137 3.99 -10.08 -5.80
CA GLY A 137 2.82 -9.53 -6.47
C GLY A 137 1.76 -10.59 -6.79
N ILE A 138 2.20 -11.81 -7.15
CA ILE A 138 1.34 -12.95 -7.46
C ILE A 138 0.61 -13.44 -6.21
N GLU A 139 1.32 -13.68 -5.11
CA GLU A 139 0.70 -14.12 -3.85
C GLU A 139 -0.29 -13.09 -3.30
N VAL A 140 0.00 -11.80 -3.50
CA VAL A 140 -0.95 -10.74 -3.16
C VAL A 140 -2.17 -10.80 -4.07
N PHE A 141 -1.98 -10.93 -5.38
CA PHE A 141 -3.08 -11.03 -6.33
C PHE A 141 -4.02 -12.20 -6.00
N GLU A 142 -3.46 -13.39 -5.76
CA GLU A 142 -4.24 -14.57 -5.37
C GLU A 142 -5.06 -14.34 -4.10
N LYS A 143 -4.46 -13.70 -3.08
CA LYS A 143 -5.16 -13.36 -1.83
C LYS A 143 -6.28 -12.33 -2.03
N LEU A 144 -6.17 -11.48 -3.06
CA LEU A 144 -7.10 -10.40 -3.33
C LEU A 144 -8.19 -10.77 -4.36
N HIS A 145 -7.96 -11.80 -5.18
CA HIS A 145 -8.86 -12.21 -6.24
C HIS A 145 -10.27 -12.57 -5.73
N ASP A 146 -10.36 -13.17 -4.54
CA ASP A 146 -11.64 -13.59 -3.94
C ASP A 146 -12.33 -12.47 -3.13
N LEU A 147 -11.75 -11.27 -3.09
CA LEU A 147 -12.24 -10.17 -2.27
C LEU A 147 -13.26 -9.33 -3.05
N ILE A 148 -14.55 -9.48 -2.71
CA ILE A 148 -15.60 -8.61 -3.23
C ILE A 148 -15.41 -7.21 -2.63
N MET A 149 -15.03 -6.25 -3.48
CA MET A 149 -14.86 -4.86 -3.09
C MET A 149 -16.09 -4.03 -3.39
N PHE A 150 -16.56 -3.29 -2.38
CA PHE A 150 -17.56 -2.24 -2.55
C PHE A 150 -16.84 -0.90 -2.72
N LEU A 151 -16.97 -0.29 -3.90
CA LEU A 151 -16.48 1.05 -4.18
C LEU A 151 -17.54 2.07 -3.71
N GLY A 152 -17.16 3.00 -2.83
CA GLY A 152 -18.03 4.03 -2.25
C GLY A 152 -18.34 3.83 -0.76
N ARG A 153 -19.28 4.61 -0.21
CA ARG A 153 -19.70 4.49 1.20
C ARG A 153 -20.34 3.13 1.44
N ALA A 154 -19.68 2.31 2.25
CA ALA A 154 -20.24 1.04 2.71
C ALA A 154 -21.58 1.27 3.43
N THR A 155 -22.62 0.60 2.94
CA THR A 155 -23.92 0.53 3.63
C THR A 155 -23.81 -0.35 4.88
N ARG A 156 -24.81 -0.28 5.76
CA ARG A 156 -24.82 -1.08 7.00
C ARG A 156 -24.71 -2.59 6.74
N LYS A 157 -25.21 -3.07 5.59
CA LYS A 157 -25.10 -4.46 5.13
C LYS A 157 -23.69 -4.81 4.64
N ASP A 158 -23.02 -3.88 3.96
CA ASP A 158 -21.64 -4.08 3.47
C ASP A 158 -20.66 -4.18 4.65
N VAL A 159 -20.87 -3.38 5.71
CA VAL A 159 -20.11 -3.48 6.97
C VAL A 159 -20.32 -4.82 7.68
N GLU A 160 -21.50 -5.43 7.53
CA GLU A 160 -21.84 -6.73 8.11
C GLU A 160 -21.12 -7.87 7.37
N ILE A 161 -21.08 -7.81 6.03
CA ILE A 161 -20.28 -8.71 5.17
C ILE A 161 -18.78 -8.56 5.46
N MET A 162 -18.30 -7.33 5.64
CA MET A 162 -16.92 -7.03 6.07
C MET A 162 -16.61 -7.47 7.51
N ARG A 163 -17.59 -7.61 8.41
CA ARG A 163 -17.34 -8.18 9.75
C ARG A 163 -17.20 -9.70 9.73
N VAL A 164 -17.89 -10.35 8.80
CA VAL A 164 -17.82 -11.80 8.58
C VAL A 164 -16.54 -12.17 7.82
N HIS A 165 -16.14 -11.41 6.79
CA HIS A 165 -14.96 -11.69 5.96
C HIS A 165 -13.70 -10.88 6.33
N GLY A 166 -13.86 -9.64 6.81
CA GLY A 166 -12.76 -8.71 7.14
C GLY A 166 -12.03 -9.00 8.46
N ARG A 167 -12.33 -10.11 9.13
CA ARG A 167 -11.37 -10.71 10.07
C ARG A 167 -10.16 -11.31 9.37
N LYS A 168 -10.21 -11.53 8.04
CA LYS A 168 -9.14 -12.19 7.30
C LYS A 168 -8.31 -11.27 6.39
N TYR A 169 -8.79 -10.13 5.90
CA TYR A 169 -8.02 -9.37 4.89
C TYR A 169 -8.20 -7.84 4.90
N PRO A 170 -7.21 -7.05 5.39
CA PRO A 170 -7.18 -5.60 5.23
C PRO A 170 -6.06 -5.19 4.27
N SER A 171 -6.27 -5.14 2.97
CA SER A 171 -5.21 -4.78 2.01
C SER A 171 -5.81 -4.25 0.72
N PHE A 172 -5.46 -3.05 0.22
CA PHE A 172 -5.73 -2.72 -1.22
C PHE A 172 -5.06 -1.50 -1.83
N LEU A 173 -3.84 -1.57 -2.41
CA LEU A 173 -3.34 -0.76 -3.58
C LEU A 173 -1.81 -0.68 -3.68
N LYS A 174 -1.02 -1.20 -2.73
CA LYS A 174 0.44 -1.22 -2.92
C LYS A 174 0.87 -2.13 -4.08
N TYR A 175 0.01 -3.09 -4.45
CA TYR A 175 0.31 -4.14 -5.43
C TYR A 175 -0.52 -4.07 -6.72
N HIS A 176 -1.61 -3.28 -6.76
CA HIS A 176 -2.41 -3.17 -7.98
C HIS A 176 -1.71 -2.35 -9.07
N ILE A 177 -0.83 -1.42 -8.67
CA ILE A 177 0.04 -0.67 -9.59
C ILE A 177 1.08 -1.59 -10.25
N GLY A 178 1.55 -2.63 -9.54
CA GLY A 178 2.44 -3.65 -10.12
C GLY A 178 1.78 -4.43 -11.27
N ASN A 179 0.46 -4.60 -11.22
CA ASN A 179 -0.32 -5.32 -12.24
C ASN A 179 -0.99 -4.41 -13.27
N ILE A 180 -0.72 -3.10 -13.27
CA ILE A 180 -0.98 -2.27 -14.47
C ILE A 180 0.12 -2.55 -15.53
N ILE A 181 1.18 -3.29 -15.17
CA ILE A 181 2.45 -3.38 -15.92
C ILE A 181 2.92 -4.85 -16.07
N SER A 182 2.07 -5.83 -15.78
CA SER A 182 2.41 -7.26 -15.90
C SER A 182 1.40 -8.00 -16.77
#